data_AF-A0A1L3MM94-F1
#
_entry.id   AF-A0A1L3MM94-F1
#
_cell.length_a   1.000
_cell.length_b   1.000
_cell.length_c   1.000
_cell.angle_alpha   90.00
_cell.angle_beta   90.00
_cell.angle_gamma   90.00
#
_symmetry.space_group_name_H-M   'P 1'
#
loop_
_entity.id
_entity.type
_entity.pdbx_description
1 polymer ?
#
loop_
_entity_poly.entity_id
_entity_poly.type
_entity_poly.pdbx_seq_one_letter_code
_entity_poly.pdbx_strand_id
1 'polypeptide(L)'
;MTTIYLVSYTPLCFNATGRKAVSKYNLHPFLDSSVRREPSLEHEHPSITSLCRASKFAPKLRKGDIVVYITRKSNFGVKINKSHWKLTAVLCVKEIMKNHSDAAKWYKTRNFHIPKNCVVPENPPLPRELSGFSQRTESRALVDYRRRSRKYSNYVICDVAFKDTVNPPPLFESDFKRILGRVPVTQEANIISYKALDQLLQLAVKRKFISEKRRFYKTFVE
;
A
#
# COMPACT_ATOMS: atom_id res chain seq x y z
N MET A 1 7.08 23.03 3.13
CA MET A 1 7.54 22.41 1.87
C MET A 1 7.01 20.98 1.82
N THR A 2 6.35 20.59 0.74
CA THR A 2 5.82 19.24 0.56
C THR A 2 6.97 18.25 0.35
N THR A 3 6.96 17.16 1.11
CA THR A 3 7.91 16.05 0.94
C THR A 3 7.25 14.90 0.19
N ILE A 4 7.98 14.26 -0.72
CA ILE A 4 7.51 13.09 -1.46
C ILE A 4 8.27 11.86 -0.98
N TYR A 5 7.54 10.92 -0.39
CA TYR A 5 8.07 9.68 0.14
C TYR A 5 7.78 8.51 -0.79
N LEU A 6 8.78 7.69 -1.08
CA LEU A 6 8.65 6.40 -1.73
C LEU A 6 8.80 5.29 -0.69
N VAL A 7 7.75 4.49 -0.55
CA VAL A 7 7.66 3.42 0.46
C VAL A 7 7.22 2.10 -0.15
N SER A 8 7.76 1.01 0.38
CA SER A 8 7.35 -0.34 -0.02
C SER A 8 6.31 -0.96 0.94
N TYR A 9 5.56 -1.97 0.52
CA TYR A 9 4.76 -2.82 1.41
C TYR A 9 4.65 -4.24 0.84
N THR A 10 4.11 -5.18 1.62
CA THR A 10 3.99 -6.58 1.19
C THR A 10 2.56 -6.85 0.72
N PRO A 11 2.30 -7.02 -0.58
CA PRO A 11 0.95 -7.26 -1.08
C PRO A 11 0.47 -8.69 -0.76
N LEU A 12 -0.85 -8.93 -0.78
CA LEU A 12 -1.45 -10.26 -0.59
C LEU A 12 -0.84 -11.31 -1.53
N CYS A 13 -0.69 -10.99 -2.81
CA CYS A 13 -0.16 -11.92 -3.81
C CYS A 13 1.33 -12.27 -3.62
N PHE A 14 2.02 -11.68 -2.63
CA PHE A 14 3.44 -11.88 -2.38
C PHE A 14 3.79 -13.34 -2.07
N ASN A 15 2.95 -14.04 -1.30
CA ASN A 15 3.17 -15.44 -0.90
C ASN A 15 2.01 -16.35 -1.31
N ALA A 16 2.21 -17.67 -1.16
CA ALA A 16 1.21 -18.66 -1.57
C ALA A 16 -0.10 -18.53 -0.77
N THR A 17 -0.01 -18.24 0.53
CA THR A 17 -1.18 -18.05 1.41
C THR A 17 -2.07 -16.90 0.93
N GLY A 18 -1.49 -15.73 0.68
CA GLY A 18 -2.26 -14.59 0.22
C GLY A 18 -2.75 -14.75 -1.23
N ARG A 19 -2.02 -15.47 -2.10
CA ARG A 19 -2.56 -15.86 -3.43
C ARG A 19 -3.77 -16.78 -3.32
N LYS A 20 -3.77 -17.73 -2.38
CA LYS A 20 -4.94 -18.58 -2.10
C LYS A 20 -6.13 -17.73 -1.59
N ALA A 21 -5.88 -16.77 -0.70
CA ALA A 21 -6.90 -15.85 -0.22
C ALA A 21 -7.49 -15.00 -1.36
N VAL A 22 -6.64 -14.47 -2.24
CA VAL A 22 -7.05 -13.72 -3.44
C VAL A 22 -7.98 -14.53 -4.32
N SER A 23 -7.62 -15.76 -4.63
CA SER A 23 -8.45 -16.65 -5.46
C SER A 23 -9.76 -17.05 -4.75
N LYS A 24 -9.69 -17.47 -3.49
CA LYS A 24 -10.84 -17.99 -2.75
C LYS A 24 -11.90 -16.91 -2.45
N TYR A 25 -11.47 -15.69 -2.13
CA TYR A 25 -12.35 -14.61 -1.67
C TYR A 25 -12.47 -13.45 -2.66
N ASN A 26 -11.99 -13.63 -3.89
CA ASN A 26 -12.01 -12.61 -4.95
C ASN A 26 -11.42 -11.26 -4.51
N LEU A 27 -10.28 -11.29 -3.80
CA LEU A 27 -9.64 -10.08 -3.29
C LEU A 27 -8.71 -9.45 -4.34
N HIS A 28 -8.54 -8.14 -4.27
CA HIS A 28 -7.55 -7.47 -5.11
C HIS A 28 -6.12 -7.90 -4.72
N PRO A 29 -5.31 -8.43 -5.66
CA PRO A 29 -4.03 -9.08 -5.36
C PRO A 29 -2.99 -8.15 -4.71
N PHE A 30 -3.07 -6.86 -4.97
CA PHE A 30 -2.12 -5.87 -4.48
C PHE A 30 -2.63 -5.07 -3.29
N LEU A 31 -3.60 -5.58 -2.53
CA LEU A 31 -3.86 -5.05 -1.18
C LEU A 31 -2.75 -5.48 -0.21
N ASP A 32 -2.57 -4.77 0.90
CA ASP A 32 -1.60 -5.18 1.91
C ASP A 32 -1.94 -6.56 2.50
N SER A 33 -0.90 -7.32 2.83
CA SER A 33 -1.03 -8.70 3.28
C SER A 33 -1.38 -8.86 4.77
N SER A 34 -1.40 -7.77 5.54
CA SER A 34 -1.74 -7.81 6.97
C SER A 34 -3.24 -7.96 7.22
N VAL A 35 -3.59 -8.47 8.39
CA VAL A 35 -4.97 -8.39 8.96
C VAL A 35 -5.37 -6.96 9.34
N ARG A 36 -4.38 -6.07 9.47
CA ARG A 36 -4.53 -4.62 9.67
C ARG A 36 -3.91 -3.90 8.47
N ARG A 37 -4.53 -4.07 7.30
CA ARG A 37 -3.97 -3.67 5.99
C ARG A 37 -3.47 -2.23 5.97
N GLU A 38 -2.19 -2.05 5.67
CA GLU A 38 -1.54 -0.74 5.59
C GLU A 38 -0.60 -0.64 4.38
N PRO A 39 -0.80 0.32 3.47
CA PRO A 39 -1.87 1.33 3.45
C PRO A 39 -3.25 0.70 3.21
N SER A 40 -4.30 1.32 3.74
CA SER A 40 -5.68 0.84 3.62
C SER A 40 -6.30 1.20 2.26
N LEU A 41 -5.69 0.73 1.16
CA LEU A 41 -6.05 1.09 -0.22
C LEU A 41 -7.46 0.65 -0.66
N GLU A 42 -8.15 -0.15 0.15
CA GLU A 42 -9.57 -0.49 -0.06
C GLU A 42 -10.49 0.70 0.19
N HIS A 43 -10.03 1.68 0.97
CA HIS A 43 -10.81 2.87 1.29
C HIS A 43 -10.67 3.95 0.20
N GLU A 44 -11.69 4.81 0.08
CA GLU A 44 -11.66 6.01 -0.78
C GLU A 44 -10.72 7.09 -0.22
N HIS A 45 -10.71 7.21 1.10
CA HIS A 45 -9.67 7.93 1.87
C HIS A 45 -8.78 6.92 2.59
N PRO A 46 -7.71 6.40 1.96
CA PRO A 46 -6.79 5.49 2.61
C PRO A 46 -6.10 6.15 3.79
N SER A 47 -5.56 5.33 4.65
CA SER A 47 -4.83 5.75 5.83
C SER A 47 -3.50 5.04 5.97
N ILE A 48 -2.60 5.76 6.63
CA ILE A 48 -1.25 5.33 6.97
C ILE A 48 -1.09 5.49 8.48
N THR A 49 -0.54 4.48 9.14
CA THR A 49 -0.39 4.49 10.59
C THR A 49 1.01 4.01 10.98
N SER A 50 1.27 3.98 12.29
CA SER A 50 2.53 3.48 12.83
C SER A 50 2.51 1.97 13.11
N LEU A 51 1.48 1.23 12.69
CA LEU A 51 1.33 -0.19 12.96
C LEU A 51 2.49 -1.01 12.35
N CYS A 52 2.82 -0.77 11.10
CA CYS A 52 3.87 -1.55 10.41
C CYS A 52 5.28 -1.05 10.72
N ARG A 53 5.49 0.27 10.71
CA ARG A 53 6.83 0.90 10.77
C ARG A 53 7.12 1.69 12.05
N ALA A 54 6.24 1.65 13.05
CA ALA A 54 6.43 2.32 14.33
C ALA A 54 6.86 3.80 14.13
N SER A 55 7.94 4.23 14.78
CA SER A 55 8.49 5.59 14.67
C SER A 55 9.08 5.96 13.31
N LYS A 56 9.24 5.02 12.37
CA LYS A 56 10.11 5.22 11.19
C LYS A 56 9.47 6.04 10.07
N PHE A 57 8.14 6.03 9.96
CA PHE A 57 7.45 6.62 8.80
C PHE A 57 6.26 7.51 9.15
N ALA A 58 5.12 6.94 9.55
CA ALA A 58 3.90 7.72 9.75
C ALA A 58 4.07 8.94 10.68
N PRO A 59 4.87 8.89 11.76
CA PRO A 59 5.07 10.05 12.63
C PRO A 59 5.83 11.22 11.99
N LYS A 60 6.48 10.99 10.84
CA LYS A 60 7.24 12.01 10.11
C LYS A 60 6.39 12.75 9.08
N LEU A 61 5.22 12.22 8.73
CA LEU A 61 4.34 12.78 7.72
C LEU A 61 3.71 14.10 8.20
N ARG A 62 3.48 15.00 7.26
CA ARG A 62 2.81 16.29 7.45
C ARG A 62 1.68 16.43 6.44
N LYS A 63 0.69 17.26 6.77
CA LYS A 63 -0.38 17.63 5.82
C LYS A 63 0.23 18.21 4.54
N GLY A 64 -0.23 17.74 3.39
CA GLY A 64 0.28 18.11 2.08
C GLY A 64 1.47 17.27 1.57
N ASP A 65 2.04 16.35 2.38
CA ASP A 65 3.04 15.41 1.89
C ASP A 65 2.45 14.41 0.88
N ILE A 66 3.29 13.87 0.01
CA ILE A 66 2.90 12.85 -0.98
C ILE A 66 3.58 11.53 -0.63
N VAL A 67 2.83 10.43 -0.70
CA VAL A 67 3.32 9.08 -0.42
C VAL A 67 3.08 8.18 -1.62
N VAL A 68 4.16 7.71 -2.22
CA VAL A 68 4.21 6.78 -3.34
C VAL A 68 4.41 5.37 -2.80
N TYR A 69 3.43 4.50 -3.03
CA TYR A 69 3.47 3.10 -2.61
C TYR A 69 3.86 2.18 -3.76
N ILE A 70 4.94 1.43 -3.51
CA ILE A 70 5.34 0.30 -4.34
C ILE A 70 5.25 -1.01 -3.55
N THR A 71 5.07 -2.14 -4.21
CA THR A 71 5.20 -3.44 -3.53
C THR A 71 6.65 -3.74 -3.18
N ARG A 72 6.93 -4.71 -2.31
CA ARG A 72 8.25 -5.35 -2.26
C ARG A 72 8.54 -6.04 -3.60
N LYS A 73 9.83 -6.13 -3.95
CA LYS A 73 10.29 -6.83 -5.16
C LYS A 73 9.92 -8.30 -5.08
N SER A 74 9.23 -8.83 -6.09
CA SER A 74 8.87 -10.25 -6.19
C SER A 74 8.51 -10.61 -7.64
N ASN A 75 8.27 -11.89 -7.91
CA ASN A 75 7.70 -12.37 -9.17
C ASN A 75 6.16 -12.47 -9.14
N PHE A 76 5.54 -12.32 -7.96
CA PHE A 76 4.09 -12.41 -7.73
C PHE A 76 3.43 -13.69 -8.27
N GLY A 77 4.18 -14.80 -8.32
CA GLY A 77 3.70 -16.07 -8.86
C GLY A 77 3.61 -16.15 -10.38
N VAL A 78 4.14 -15.16 -11.11
CA VAL A 78 4.26 -15.20 -12.57
C VAL A 78 5.58 -15.88 -12.94
N LYS A 79 5.55 -16.83 -13.89
CA LYS A 79 6.74 -17.53 -14.41
C LYS A 79 7.70 -16.64 -15.24
N ILE A 80 7.47 -15.32 -15.31
CA ILE A 80 8.38 -14.40 -16.00
C ILE A 80 9.65 -14.25 -15.15
N ASN A 81 10.81 -14.51 -15.76
CA ASN A 81 12.15 -14.59 -15.13
C ASN A 81 12.71 -13.27 -14.55
N LYS A 82 11.88 -12.29 -14.18
CA LYS A 82 12.36 -11.03 -13.58
C LYS A 82 11.46 -10.57 -12.44
N SER A 83 11.98 -10.68 -11.22
CA SER A 83 11.42 -10.04 -10.03
C SER A 83 11.36 -8.52 -10.23
N HIS A 84 10.24 -7.92 -9.87
CA HIS A 84 9.95 -6.51 -10.10
C HIS A 84 9.13 -5.93 -8.95
N TRP A 85 9.02 -4.62 -8.91
CA TRP A 85 8.09 -3.89 -8.04
C TRP A 85 6.83 -3.56 -8.83
N LYS A 86 5.78 -3.14 -8.14
CA LYS A 86 4.55 -2.63 -8.73
C LYS A 86 4.24 -1.27 -8.14
N LEU A 87 3.92 -0.27 -8.96
CA LEU A 87 3.42 1.03 -8.48
C LEU A 87 1.92 0.92 -8.21
N THR A 88 1.53 1.06 -6.95
CA THR A 88 0.17 0.68 -6.50
C THR A 88 -0.67 1.86 -6.08
N ALA A 89 -0.06 2.89 -5.51
CA ALA A 89 -0.76 4.12 -5.16
C ALA A 89 0.16 5.33 -5.08
N VAL A 90 -0.42 6.50 -5.32
CA VAL A 90 0.11 7.80 -4.91
C VAL A 90 -0.97 8.46 -4.07
N LEU A 91 -0.61 8.77 -2.82
CA LEU A 91 -1.52 9.32 -1.81
C LEU A 91 -1.05 10.71 -1.41
N CYS A 92 -1.98 11.63 -1.18
CA CYS A 92 -1.70 12.95 -0.64
C CYS A 92 -2.19 13.01 0.80
N VAL A 93 -1.34 13.41 1.74
CA VAL A 93 -1.70 13.51 3.16
C VAL A 93 -2.71 14.63 3.36
N LYS A 94 -3.94 14.27 3.71
CA LYS A 94 -5.06 15.18 3.87
C LYS A 94 -5.16 15.69 5.30
N GLU A 95 -5.18 14.77 6.26
CA GLU A 95 -5.32 15.07 7.69
C GLU A 95 -4.42 14.16 8.53
N ILE A 96 -4.00 14.68 9.68
CA ILE A 96 -3.27 13.91 10.69
C ILE A 96 -4.06 13.99 11.99
N MET A 97 -4.62 12.86 12.39
CA MET A 97 -5.36 12.73 13.62
C MET A 97 -4.41 12.35 14.77
N LYS A 98 -4.72 12.84 15.97
CA LYS A 98 -3.90 12.62 17.17
C LYS A 98 -3.83 11.14 17.55
N ASN A 99 -4.94 10.42 17.38
CA ASN A 99 -5.06 9.00 17.73
C ASN A 99 -6.08 8.27 16.84
N HIS A 100 -6.15 6.96 17.02
CA HIS A 100 -7.08 6.08 16.30
C HIS A 100 -8.55 6.36 16.62
N SER A 101 -8.90 6.75 17.85
CA SER A 101 -10.28 7.10 18.23
C SER A 101 -10.77 8.35 17.50
N ASP A 102 -9.92 9.38 17.40
CA ASP A 102 -10.23 10.60 16.67
C ASP A 102 -10.39 10.31 15.18
N ALA A 103 -9.53 9.47 14.61
CA ALA A 103 -9.67 9.01 13.22
C ALA A 103 -10.95 8.21 12.99
N ALA A 104 -11.31 7.29 13.90
CA ALA A 104 -12.56 6.55 13.81
C ALA A 104 -13.77 7.50 13.84
N LYS A 105 -13.75 8.52 14.71
CA LYS A 105 -14.77 9.58 14.72
C LYS A 105 -14.83 10.31 13.39
N TRP A 106 -13.68 10.68 12.80
CA TRP A 106 -13.60 11.37 11.51
C TRP A 106 -14.26 10.59 10.37
N TYR A 107 -14.04 9.26 10.30
CA TYR A 107 -14.69 8.41 9.30
C TYR A 107 -16.18 8.29 9.56
N LYS A 108 -16.59 8.01 10.81
CA LYS A 108 -18.00 7.83 11.18
C LYS A 108 -18.84 9.08 10.92
N THR A 109 -18.36 10.27 11.27
CA THR A 109 -19.12 11.52 11.07
C THR A 109 -19.32 11.88 9.60
N ARG A 110 -18.60 11.20 8.70
CA ARG A 110 -18.72 11.33 7.24
C ARG A 110 -19.37 10.12 6.59
N ASN A 111 -20.00 9.24 7.37
CA ASN A 111 -20.63 8.00 6.92
C ASN A 111 -19.68 7.04 6.17
N PHE A 112 -18.38 7.10 6.47
CA PHE A 112 -17.41 6.13 5.97
C PHE A 112 -17.23 4.97 6.94
N HIS A 113 -16.97 3.79 6.39
CA HIS A 113 -16.54 2.66 7.21
C HIS A 113 -15.12 2.89 7.75
N ILE A 114 -14.82 2.37 8.94
CA ILE A 114 -13.52 2.55 9.55
C ILE A 114 -12.48 1.67 8.85
N PRO A 115 -11.37 2.20 8.32
CA PRO A 115 -10.32 1.38 7.70
C PRO A 115 -9.75 0.37 8.68
N LYS A 116 -9.40 -0.83 8.20
CA LYS A 116 -8.99 -1.94 9.07
C LYS A 116 -7.69 -1.71 9.84
N ASN A 117 -6.81 -0.82 9.40
CA ASN A 117 -5.64 -0.38 10.18
C ASN A 117 -5.98 0.62 11.30
N CYS A 118 -7.25 1.01 11.47
CA CYS A 118 -7.67 1.79 12.64
C CYS A 118 -7.99 0.87 13.82
N VAL A 119 -7.18 0.95 14.88
CA VAL A 119 -7.29 0.09 16.06
C VAL A 119 -8.17 0.76 17.12
N VAL A 120 -9.47 0.47 17.04
CA VAL A 120 -10.49 0.83 18.02
C VAL A 120 -11.34 -0.42 18.37
N PRO A 121 -11.99 -0.49 19.55
CA PRO A 121 -12.71 -1.68 20.00
C PRO A 121 -13.74 -2.21 18.98
N GLU A 122 -14.48 -1.32 18.34
CA GLU A 122 -15.54 -1.63 17.38
C GLU A 122 -15.01 -2.02 15.98
N ASN A 123 -13.70 -1.95 15.74
CA ASN A 123 -13.10 -2.29 14.45
C ASN A 123 -12.12 -3.45 14.61
N PRO A 124 -12.60 -4.71 14.64
CA PRO A 124 -11.74 -5.88 14.74
C PRO A 124 -10.82 -6.02 13.51
N PRO A 125 -9.68 -6.72 13.64
CA PRO A 125 -8.84 -7.05 12.49
C PRO A 125 -9.63 -7.88 11.48
N LEU A 126 -9.14 -7.92 10.23
CA LEU A 126 -9.69 -8.85 9.25
C LEU A 126 -9.47 -10.30 9.72
N PRO A 127 -10.39 -11.22 9.38
CA PRO A 127 -10.14 -12.65 9.54
C PRO A 127 -8.85 -13.06 8.83
N ARG A 128 -8.09 -13.97 9.45
CA ARG A 128 -6.77 -14.40 8.98
C ARG A 128 -6.79 -14.92 7.55
N GLU A 129 -7.84 -15.63 7.17
CA GLU A 129 -8.07 -16.20 5.84
C GLU A 129 -8.11 -15.15 4.73
N LEU A 130 -8.32 -13.87 5.07
CA LEU A 130 -8.28 -12.74 4.13
C LEU A 130 -6.89 -12.08 4.06
N SER A 131 -5.88 -12.67 4.70
CA SER A 131 -4.53 -12.12 4.82
C SER A 131 -3.46 -13.05 4.24
N GLY A 132 -2.23 -12.55 4.14
CA GLY A 132 -1.05 -13.36 3.82
C GLY A 132 -0.36 -13.96 5.05
N PHE A 133 -0.94 -13.84 6.25
CA PHE A 133 -0.32 -14.23 7.51
C PHE A 133 -0.53 -15.70 7.87
N SER A 134 0.48 -16.30 8.52
CA SER A 134 0.30 -17.53 9.29
C SER A 134 -0.35 -17.22 10.64
N GLN A 135 -0.93 -18.22 11.33
CA GLN A 135 -1.53 -18.03 12.67
C GLN A 135 -0.51 -17.46 13.66
N ARG A 136 0.72 -18.00 13.69
CA ARG A 136 1.80 -17.49 14.54
C ARG A 136 2.16 -16.04 14.22
N THR A 137 2.15 -15.67 12.95
CA THR A 137 2.43 -14.30 12.49
C THR A 137 1.33 -13.34 12.95
N GLU A 138 0.07 -13.73 12.80
CA GLU A 138 -1.08 -12.93 13.21
C GLU A 138 -1.09 -12.66 14.72
N SER A 139 -1.00 -13.70 15.56
CA SER A 139 -1.08 -13.54 17.01
C SER A 139 0.00 -12.58 17.53
N ARG A 140 1.22 -12.69 17.00
CA ARG A 140 2.32 -11.77 17.33
C ARG A 140 2.05 -10.36 16.82
N ALA A 141 1.58 -10.22 15.58
CA ALA A 141 1.31 -8.93 14.96
C ALA A 141 0.21 -8.16 15.71
N LEU A 142 -0.87 -8.82 16.15
CA LEU A 142 -1.98 -8.16 16.84
C LEU A 142 -1.59 -7.53 18.18
N VAL A 143 -0.76 -8.23 18.97
CA VAL A 143 -0.19 -7.67 20.22
C VAL A 143 0.64 -6.44 19.91
N ASP A 144 1.50 -6.54 18.91
CA ASP A 144 2.39 -5.45 18.49
C ASP A 144 1.62 -4.26 17.94
N TYR A 145 0.56 -4.50 17.18
CA TYR A 145 -0.29 -3.45 16.61
C TYR A 145 -1.01 -2.67 17.71
N ARG A 146 -1.59 -3.34 18.71
CA ARG A 146 -2.22 -2.67 19.86
C ARG A 146 -1.21 -1.83 20.65
N ARG A 147 0.01 -2.34 20.84
CA ARG A 147 1.07 -1.59 21.52
C ARG A 147 1.49 -0.37 20.71
N ARG A 148 1.70 -0.52 19.40
CA ARG A 148 2.15 0.56 18.50
C ARG A 148 1.08 1.62 18.30
N SER A 149 -0.20 1.26 18.20
CA SER A 149 -1.31 2.22 18.08
C SER A 149 -1.44 3.13 19.30
N ARG A 150 -0.97 2.67 20.47
CA ARG A 150 -0.92 3.48 21.70
C ARG A 150 0.36 4.32 21.77
N LYS A 151 1.52 3.71 21.48
CA LYS A 151 2.83 4.38 21.58
C LYS A 151 3.07 5.43 20.49
N TYR A 152 2.57 5.16 19.28
CA TYR A 152 2.72 6.01 18.10
C TYR A 152 1.33 6.27 17.52
N SER A 153 0.54 7.06 18.24
CA SER A 153 -0.90 7.16 18.05
C SER A 153 -1.32 7.90 16.78
N ASN A 154 -0.41 8.66 16.18
CA ASN A 154 -0.67 9.44 14.96
C ASN A 154 -1.33 8.57 13.87
N TYR A 155 -2.41 9.09 13.30
CA TYR A 155 -3.18 8.42 12.27
C TYR A 155 -3.34 9.35 11.07
N VAL A 156 -2.81 8.94 9.93
CA VAL A 156 -2.75 9.78 8.74
C VAL A 156 -3.87 9.37 7.80
N ILE A 157 -4.69 10.33 7.39
CA ILE A 157 -5.77 10.17 6.40
C ILE A 157 -5.31 10.83 5.11
N CYS A 158 -5.52 10.14 3.99
CA CYS A 158 -5.04 10.57 2.69
C CYS A 158 -6.17 10.68 1.67
N ASP A 159 -5.96 11.57 0.68
CA ASP A 159 -6.67 11.52 -0.59
C ASP A 159 -5.85 10.70 -1.61
N VAL A 160 -6.53 10.17 -2.62
CA VAL A 160 -5.92 9.30 -3.66
C VAL A 160 -5.65 10.12 -4.92
N ALA A 161 -4.38 10.21 -5.32
CA ALA A 161 -3.99 10.77 -6.62
C ALA A 161 -3.84 9.69 -7.69
N PHE A 162 -3.42 8.48 -7.30
CA PHE A 162 -3.33 7.31 -8.17
C PHE A 162 -3.57 6.04 -7.33
N LYS A 163 -4.29 5.05 -7.87
CA LYS A 163 -4.49 3.75 -7.22
C LYS A 163 -4.79 2.66 -8.25
N ASP A 164 -4.03 1.56 -8.19
CA ASP A 164 -4.33 0.33 -8.92
C ASP A 164 -3.93 -0.89 -8.06
N THR A 165 -4.93 -1.59 -7.54
CA THR A 165 -4.73 -2.76 -6.66
C THR A 165 -5.01 -4.08 -7.36
N VAL A 166 -5.41 -4.04 -8.64
CA VAL A 166 -5.74 -5.23 -9.45
C VAL A 166 -4.58 -5.58 -10.37
N ASN A 167 -4.12 -4.62 -11.17
CA ASN A 167 -3.05 -4.82 -12.13
C ASN A 167 -2.12 -3.59 -12.21
N PRO A 168 -1.47 -3.23 -11.10
CA PRO A 168 -0.55 -2.11 -11.07
C PRO A 168 0.57 -2.27 -12.10
N PRO A 169 1.07 -1.15 -12.67
CA PRO A 169 2.17 -1.19 -13.61
C PRO A 169 3.46 -1.69 -12.94
N PRO A 170 4.24 -2.55 -13.62
CA PRO A 170 5.52 -3.01 -13.11
C PRO A 170 6.53 -1.88 -13.08
N LEU A 171 7.50 -1.99 -12.18
CA LEU A 171 8.71 -1.17 -12.08
C LEU A 171 9.91 -2.12 -11.98
N PHE A 172 10.92 -1.92 -12.82
CA PHE A 172 12.13 -2.72 -12.87
C PHE A 172 13.32 -1.94 -12.30
N GLU A 173 14.43 -2.62 -12.03
CA GLU A 173 15.65 -1.95 -11.55
C GLU A 173 16.14 -0.87 -12.52
N SER A 174 16.03 -1.11 -13.83
CA SER A 174 16.39 -0.13 -14.85
C SER A 174 15.53 1.13 -14.77
N ASP A 175 14.26 1.03 -14.37
CA ASP A 175 13.41 2.20 -14.17
C ASP A 175 13.91 3.03 -12.99
N PHE A 176 14.25 2.39 -11.87
CA PHE A 176 14.77 3.10 -10.70
C PHE A 176 16.15 3.71 -10.95
N LYS A 177 17.07 2.99 -11.60
CA LYS A 177 18.37 3.54 -11.98
C LYS A 177 18.22 4.76 -12.89
N ARG A 178 17.29 4.71 -13.86
CA ARG A 178 17.03 5.83 -14.77
C ARG A 178 16.36 7.03 -14.10
N ILE A 179 15.40 6.80 -13.20
CA ILE A 179 14.58 7.87 -12.60
C ILE A 179 15.22 8.44 -11.33
N LEU A 180 15.77 7.57 -10.49
CA LEU A 180 16.31 7.92 -9.17
C LEU A 180 17.84 7.87 -9.09
N GLY A 181 18.53 7.41 -10.14
CA GLY A 181 19.99 7.16 -10.12
C GLY A 181 20.40 5.92 -9.33
N ARG A 182 19.47 5.28 -8.60
CA ARG A 182 19.74 4.12 -7.73
C ARG A 182 18.48 3.29 -7.51
N VAL A 183 18.66 2.07 -7.01
CA VAL A 183 17.54 1.25 -6.51
C VAL A 183 17.20 1.69 -5.08
N PRO A 184 15.93 2.01 -4.76
CA PRO A 184 15.55 2.47 -3.43
C PRO A 184 15.61 1.35 -2.37
N VAL A 185 16.02 1.71 -1.15
CA VAL A 185 16.06 0.77 -0.02
C VAL A 185 14.63 0.57 0.51
N THR A 186 14.23 -0.67 0.76
CA THR A 186 12.81 -1.01 1.00
C THR A 186 12.33 -0.81 2.44
N GLN A 187 13.24 -0.73 3.41
CA GLN A 187 12.91 -0.63 4.84
C GLN A 187 12.66 0.80 5.31
N GLU A 188 13.13 1.80 4.57
CA GLU A 188 13.02 3.22 4.90
C GLU A 188 12.18 3.96 3.86
N ALA A 189 11.60 5.09 4.27
CA ALA A 189 10.92 5.98 3.35
C ALA A 189 11.96 6.80 2.61
N ASN A 190 12.11 6.56 1.31
CA ASN A 190 13.07 7.29 0.48
C ASN A 190 12.42 8.62 0.08
N ILE A 191 13.13 9.73 0.20
CA ILE A 191 12.67 11.00 -0.33
C ILE A 191 13.00 11.06 -1.82
N ILE A 192 12.04 11.46 -2.64
CA ILE A 192 12.20 11.63 -4.09
C ILE A 192 11.78 13.04 -4.51
N SER A 193 12.22 13.46 -5.70
CA SER A 193 11.85 14.76 -6.27
C SER A 193 10.50 14.69 -6.99
N TYR A 194 9.90 15.86 -7.24
CA TYR A 194 8.71 15.98 -8.10
C TYR A 194 8.95 15.43 -9.51
N LYS A 195 10.14 15.69 -10.09
CA LYS A 195 10.53 15.13 -11.39
C LYS A 195 10.51 13.60 -11.37
N ALA A 196 11.00 12.98 -10.31
CA ALA A 196 10.97 11.52 -10.17
C ALA A 196 9.54 10.98 -10.03
N LEU A 197 8.68 11.65 -9.26
CA LEU A 197 7.26 11.31 -9.14
C LEU A 197 6.56 11.35 -10.51
N ASP A 198 6.73 12.44 -11.26
CA ASP A 198 6.16 12.62 -12.59
C ASP A 198 6.62 11.50 -13.55
N GLN A 199 7.92 11.20 -13.58
CA GLN A 199 8.46 10.12 -14.41
C GLN A 199 7.90 8.73 -14.03
N LEU A 200 7.64 8.46 -12.74
CA LEU A 200 6.99 7.21 -12.31
C LEU A 200 5.54 7.14 -12.79
N LEU A 201 4.79 8.24 -12.72
CA LEU A 201 3.40 8.31 -13.18
C LEU A 201 3.29 8.18 -14.70
N GLN A 202 4.15 8.84 -15.46
CA GLN A 202 4.19 8.70 -16.93
C GLN A 202 4.47 7.25 -17.35
N LEU A 203 5.40 6.59 -16.67
CA LEU A 203 5.72 5.18 -16.91
C LEU A 203 4.52 4.27 -16.60
N ALA A 204 3.80 4.57 -15.51
CA ALA A 204 2.61 3.85 -15.11
C ALA A 204 1.50 3.93 -16.16
N VAL A 205 1.20 5.14 -16.65
CA VAL A 205 0.21 5.38 -17.72
C VAL A 205 0.61 4.64 -19.00
N LYS A 206 1.86 4.81 -19.45
CA LYS A 206 2.37 4.16 -20.68
C LYS A 206 2.24 2.64 -20.61
N ARG A 207 2.56 2.02 -19.47
CA ARG A 207 2.52 0.57 -19.32
C ARG A 207 1.11 0.01 -19.17
N LYS A 208 0.20 0.77 -18.55
CA LYS A 208 -1.21 0.41 -18.44
C LYS A 208 -1.89 0.39 -19.81
N PHE A 209 -1.63 1.40 -20.64
CA PHE A 209 -2.13 1.45 -22.01
C PHE A 209 -1.63 0.26 -22.85
N ILE A 210 -0.35 -0.11 -22.74
CA ILE A 210 0.20 -1.27 -23.46
C ILE A 210 -0.41 -2.59 -22.97
N SER A 211 -0.64 -2.76 -21.67
CA SER A 211 -1.22 -4.01 -21.13
C SER A 211 -2.68 -4.18 -21.53
N GLU A 212 -3.47 -3.10 -21.53
CA GLU A 212 -4.86 -3.09 -22.00
C GLU A 212 -4.95 -3.41 -23.48
N LYS A 213 -4.10 -2.79 -24.31
CA LYS A 213 -4.01 -3.08 -25.75
C LYS A 213 -3.69 -4.56 -26.01
N ARG A 214 -2.71 -5.13 -25.30
CA ARG A 214 -2.37 -6.57 -25.42
C ARG A 214 -3.51 -7.49 -25.00
N ARG A 215 -4.23 -7.15 -23.92
CA ARG A 215 -5.39 -7.93 -23.46
C ARG A 215 -6.52 -7.89 -24.48
N PHE A 216 -6.76 -6.73 -25.09
CA PHE A 216 -7.71 -6.56 -26.18
C PHE A 216 -7.35 -7.49 -27.35
N TYR A 217 -6.14 -7.40 -27.91
CA TYR A 217 -5.75 -8.28 -29.03
C TYR A 217 -5.81 -9.77 -28.69
N LYS A 218 -5.46 -10.17 -27.46
CA LYS A 218 -5.53 -11.58 -27.05
C LYS A 218 -6.98 -12.10 -26.97
N THR A 219 -7.95 -11.23 -26.74
CA THR A 219 -9.37 -11.62 -26.65
C THR A 219 -10.07 -11.69 -28.03
N PHE A 220 -9.43 -11.15 -29.09
CA PHE A 220 -10.02 -11.06 -30.44
C PHE A 220 -9.26 -11.86 -31.50
N VAL A 221 -8.14 -12.51 -31.15
CA VAL A 221 -7.26 -13.25 -32.08
C VAL A 221 -7.04 -14.71 -31.64
N GLU A 222 -7.66 -15.12 -30.53
CA GLU A 222 -7.78 -16.53 -30.06
C GLU A 222 -9.27 -16.88 -30.01
#